data_AF-A0A7C1VWV2-F1
#
_entry.id   AF-A0A7C1VWV2-F1
#
_cell.length_a   1.000
_cell.length_b   1.000
_cell.length_c   1.000
_cell.angle_alpha   90.00
_cell.angle_beta   90.00
_cell.angle_gamma   90.00
#
_symmetry.space_group_name_H-M   'P 1'
#
loop_
_entity.id
_entity.type
_entity.pdbx_description
1 polymer ?
#
loop_
_entity_poly.entity_id
_entity_poly.type
_entity_poly.pdbx_seq_one_letter_code
_entity_poly.pdbx_strand_id
1 'polypeptide(L)'
;MLNDKPNIPIEVHILRELIVSHPEIILTLAALVSETGLWLLDSTRELISEFAKKSSIRKFYKDRQLWPYLKRLLKAPTPSLGLELLRSTGVLKIFLPELNNCYKVSQNKKYHKYDVFEHLLLACDRCITNDVRLKLATLLHDIGKPATRKETEIGITFHKHEVLGKKLARRVVTRLGMEIQDANFVVELVGNHMYQYDRAWKDSTVRRFIRKTGLSEDTAGKIHDFPLFQLRDADRMGRDLAPITQKQKDFEERLTQTLFKDKPSTCG
;
A
#
# COMPACT_ATOMS: atom_id res chain seq x y z
N MET A 1 -15.93 4.49 14.27
CA MET A 1 -15.15 5.51 14.99
C MET A 1 -14.79 6.70 14.07
N LEU A 2 -15.76 7.24 13.31
CA LEU A 2 -15.52 8.40 12.42
C LEU A 2 -16.48 9.59 12.70
N ASN A 3 -17.57 9.37 13.44
CA ASN A 3 -18.63 10.37 13.64
C ASN A 3 -18.32 11.40 14.74
N ASP A 4 -17.25 11.21 15.53
CA ASP A 4 -16.91 12.10 16.66
C ASP A 4 -15.80 13.11 16.35
N LYS A 5 -15.34 13.17 15.09
CA LYS A 5 -14.27 14.09 14.70
C LYS A 5 -14.82 15.46 14.31
N PRO A 6 -14.13 16.56 14.65
CA PRO A 6 -14.52 17.88 14.17
C PRO A 6 -14.48 17.91 12.64
N ASN A 7 -15.43 18.64 12.06
CA ASN A 7 -15.63 18.67 10.61
C ASN A 7 -14.90 19.86 9.97
N ILE A 8 -14.47 19.68 8.73
CA ILE A 8 -13.98 20.76 7.87
C ILE A 8 -15.19 21.57 7.39
N PRO A 9 -15.30 22.87 7.71
CA PRO A 9 -16.41 23.71 7.25
C PRO A 9 -16.21 24.01 5.76
N ILE A 10 -17.04 23.43 4.91
CA ILE A 10 -17.03 23.65 3.45
C ILE A 10 -18.44 24.00 3.01
N GLU A 11 -18.60 25.13 2.34
CA GLU A 11 -19.86 25.50 1.72
C GLU A 11 -20.16 24.62 0.50
N VAL A 12 -21.24 23.84 0.59
CA VAL A 12 -21.60 22.81 -0.39
C VAL A 12 -21.84 23.39 -1.79
N HIS A 13 -22.39 24.61 -1.89
CA HIS A 13 -22.61 25.30 -3.16
C HIS A 13 -21.28 25.61 -3.87
N ILE A 14 -20.30 26.18 -3.15
CA ILE A 14 -18.98 26.48 -3.69
C ILE A 14 -18.27 25.19 -4.12
N LEU A 15 -18.32 24.15 -3.27
CA LEU A 15 -17.70 22.86 -3.61
C LEU A 15 -18.33 22.22 -4.85
N ARG A 16 -19.65 22.34 -5.04
CA ARG A 16 -20.34 21.81 -6.22
C ARG A 16 -19.78 22.41 -7.51
N GLU A 17 -19.59 23.72 -7.54
CA GLU A 17 -19.01 24.42 -8.70
C GLU A 17 -17.57 23.99 -8.95
N LEU A 18 -16.77 23.90 -7.88
CA LEU A 18 -15.39 23.44 -7.97
C LEU A 18 -15.27 22.01 -8.48
N ILE A 19 -16.13 21.07 -8.05
CA ILE A 19 -16.07 19.67 -8.54
C ILE A 19 -16.45 19.59 -10.03
N VAL A 20 -17.35 20.44 -10.52
CA VAL A 20 -17.70 20.48 -11.95
C VAL A 20 -16.49 20.89 -12.80
N SER A 21 -15.78 21.92 -12.38
CA SER A 21 -14.65 22.48 -13.13
C SER A 21 -13.33 21.72 -12.89
N HIS A 22 -13.15 21.17 -11.69
CA HIS A 22 -11.92 20.52 -11.20
C HIS A 22 -12.23 19.25 -10.39
N PRO A 23 -12.66 18.15 -11.03
CA PRO A 23 -13.06 16.93 -10.32
C PRO A 23 -11.97 16.35 -9.40
N GLU A 24 -10.70 16.59 -9.69
CA GLU A 24 -9.55 16.21 -8.87
C GLU A 24 -9.60 16.75 -7.43
N ILE A 25 -10.38 17.82 -7.18
CA ILE A 25 -10.51 18.43 -5.86
C ILE A 25 -10.99 17.42 -4.81
N ILE A 26 -11.72 16.39 -5.21
CA ILE A 26 -12.14 15.30 -4.31
C ILE A 26 -10.92 14.55 -3.75
N LEU A 27 -9.88 14.31 -4.55
CA LEU A 27 -8.63 13.70 -4.05
C LEU A 27 -7.86 14.68 -3.16
N THR A 28 -7.91 15.98 -3.47
CA THR A 28 -7.34 17.02 -2.61
C THR A 28 -8.04 17.07 -1.25
N LEU A 29 -9.37 16.95 -1.21
CA LEU A 29 -10.13 16.86 0.05
C LEU A 29 -9.78 15.60 0.83
N ALA A 30 -9.62 14.45 0.16
CA ALA A 30 -9.17 13.22 0.81
C ALA A 30 -7.76 13.34 1.39
N ALA A 31 -6.84 14.03 0.70
CA ALA A 31 -5.53 14.36 1.24
C ALA A 31 -5.65 15.29 2.47
N LEU A 32 -6.47 16.34 2.40
CA LEU A 32 -6.70 17.26 3.51
C LEU A 32 -7.26 16.56 4.77
N VAL A 33 -8.21 15.63 4.58
CA VAL A 33 -8.73 14.78 5.66
C VAL A 33 -7.62 13.92 6.28
N SER A 34 -6.71 13.39 5.46
CA SER A 34 -5.57 12.60 5.92
C SER A 34 -4.51 13.45 6.63
N GLU A 35 -4.35 14.72 6.21
CA GLU A 35 -3.40 15.69 6.73
C GLU A 35 -3.83 16.24 8.09
N THR A 36 -5.10 16.62 8.20
CA THR A 36 -5.65 17.32 9.37
C THR A 36 -6.27 16.37 10.39
N GLY A 37 -6.65 15.17 9.97
CA GLY A 37 -7.46 14.25 10.76
C GLY A 37 -8.92 14.67 10.94
N LEU A 38 -9.32 15.85 10.44
CA LEU A 38 -10.71 16.34 10.45
C LEU A 38 -11.55 15.54 9.46
N TRP A 39 -12.86 15.46 9.71
CA TRP A 39 -13.78 14.76 8.82
C TRP A 39 -14.60 15.72 7.96
N LEU A 40 -15.33 15.18 6.98
CA LEU A 40 -16.25 15.97 6.16
C LEU A 40 -17.68 15.81 6.67
N LEU A 41 -18.42 16.92 6.66
CA LEU A 41 -19.87 16.91 6.90
C LEU A 41 -20.58 15.93 5.97
N ASP A 42 -21.68 15.36 6.44
CA ASP A 42 -22.49 14.37 5.69
C ASP A 42 -22.93 14.92 4.33
N SER A 43 -23.43 16.16 4.30
CA SER A 43 -23.82 16.86 3.08
C SER A 43 -22.69 16.95 2.04
N THR A 44 -21.46 17.17 2.48
CA THR A 44 -20.26 17.20 1.63
C THR A 44 -19.96 15.80 1.07
N ARG A 45 -20.07 14.75 1.89
CA ARG A 45 -19.83 13.36 1.47
C ARG A 45 -20.92 12.84 0.54
N GLU A 46 -22.17 13.23 0.77
CA GLU A 46 -23.31 12.96 -0.10
C GLU A 46 -23.10 13.60 -1.46
N LEU A 47 -22.70 14.88 -1.50
CA LEU A 47 -22.36 15.58 -2.75
C LEU A 47 -21.27 14.83 -3.53
N ILE A 48 -20.16 14.44 -2.89
CA ILE A 48 -19.09 13.68 -3.54
C ILE A 48 -19.64 12.36 -4.10
N SER A 49 -20.51 11.67 -3.35
CA SER A 49 -21.14 10.42 -3.77
C SER A 49 -22.08 10.59 -4.97
N GLU A 50 -22.80 11.71 -5.06
CA GLU A 50 -23.58 12.07 -6.24
C GLU A 50 -22.69 12.26 -7.46
N PHE A 51 -21.60 13.01 -7.33
CA PHE A 51 -20.66 13.24 -8.42
C PHE A 51 -19.95 11.96 -8.87
N ALA A 52 -19.59 11.05 -7.95
CA ALA A 52 -19.01 9.75 -8.28
C ALA A 52 -19.92 8.87 -9.17
N LYS A 53 -21.23 9.14 -9.21
CA LYS A 53 -22.19 8.45 -10.09
C LYS A 53 -22.25 9.05 -11.50
N LYS A 54 -21.85 10.31 -11.68
CA LYS A 54 -21.91 11.01 -12.98
C LYS A 54 -20.89 10.43 -13.97
N SER A 55 -21.33 10.22 -15.21
CA SER A 55 -20.48 9.70 -16.29
C SER A 55 -19.29 10.61 -16.61
N SER A 56 -19.49 11.94 -16.57
CA SER A 56 -18.43 12.94 -16.78
C SER A 56 -17.30 12.80 -15.77
N ILE A 57 -17.62 12.67 -14.49
CA ILE A 57 -16.64 12.47 -13.41
C ILE A 57 -15.93 11.13 -13.59
N ARG A 58 -16.66 10.05 -13.84
CA ARG A 58 -16.06 8.73 -14.07
C ARG A 58 -15.10 8.72 -15.27
N LYS A 59 -15.46 9.43 -16.35
CA LYS A 59 -14.60 9.59 -17.53
C LYS A 59 -13.33 10.37 -17.16
N PHE A 60 -13.46 11.51 -16.48
CA PHE A 60 -12.32 12.29 -16.00
C PHE A 60 -11.31 11.44 -15.24
N TYR A 61 -11.75 10.68 -14.24
CA TYR A 61 -10.86 9.85 -13.42
C TYR A 61 -10.20 8.69 -14.17
N LYS A 62 -10.82 8.19 -15.24
CA LYS A 62 -10.24 7.12 -16.07
C LYS A 62 -9.16 7.63 -17.02
N ASP A 63 -9.31 8.86 -17.52
CA ASP A 63 -8.46 9.44 -18.57
C ASP A 63 -7.35 10.35 -17.99
N ARG A 64 -7.28 10.50 -16.66
CA ARG A 64 -6.33 11.39 -15.98
C ARG A 64 -5.25 10.59 -15.25
N GLN A 65 -4.03 11.11 -15.28
CA GLN A 65 -2.95 10.66 -14.40
C GLN A 65 -3.16 11.25 -13.00
N LEU A 66 -3.32 10.38 -12.01
CA LEU A 66 -3.73 10.77 -10.65
C LEU A 66 -2.62 10.59 -9.61
N TRP A 67 -1.42 10.16 -10.04
CA TRP A 67 -0.29 9.96 -9.14
C TRP A 67 0.02 11.19 -8.27
N PRO A 68 0.05 12.44 -8.75
CA PRO A 68 0.35 13.59 -7.91
C PRO A 68 -0.60 13.75 -6.72
N TYR A 69 -1.89 13.49 -6.92
CA TYR A 69 -2.92 13.61 -5.88
C TYR A 69 -2.85 12.45 -4.87
N LEU A 70 -2.70 11.21 -5.35
CA LEU A 70 -2.53 10.05 -4.48
C LEU A 70 -1.22 10.16 -3.68
N LYS A 71 -0.15 10.65 -4.31
CA LYS A 71 1.14 10.91 -3.67
C LYS A 71 1.00 11.89 -2.51
N ARG A 72 0.23 12.96 -2.67
CA ARG A 72 -0.07 13.90 -1.58
C ARG A 72 -0.78 13.20 -0.42
N LEU A 73 -1.85 12.46 -0.72
CA LEU A 73 -2.60 11.70 0.29
C LEU A 73 -1.69 10.72 1.05
N LEU A 74 -0.82 9.98 0.36
CA LEU A 74 0.07 9.00 0.98
C LEU A 74 1.18 9.63 1.83
N LYS A 75 1.52 10.91 1.61
CA LYS A 75 2.46 11.65 2.47
C LYS A 75 1.85 12.09 3.80
N ALA A 76 0.52 12.13 3.88
CA ALA A 76 -0.15 12.62 5.06
C ALA A 76 0.14 11.73 6.30
N PRO A 77 -0.06 12.24 7.53
CA PRO A 77 0.13 11.46 8.76
C PRO A 77 -0.81 10.26 8.88
N THR A 78 -2.03 10.36 8.34
CA THR A 78 -3.02 9.27 8.42
C THR A 78 -3.72 9.03 7.07
N PRO A 79 -3.01 8.46 6.07
CA PRO A 79 -3.56 8.20 4.73
C PRO A 79 -4.85 7.38 4.72
N SER A 80 -5.03 6.49 5.71
CA SER A 80 -6.23 5.66 5.84
C SER A 80 -7.54 6.46 5.85
N LEU A 81 -7.56 7.65 6.45
CA LEU A 81 -8.78 8.48 6.54
C LEU A 81 -9.24 8.95 5.16
N GLY A 82 -8.31 9.46 4.33
CA GLY A 82 -8.64 9.87 2.97
C GLY A 82 -9.02 8.68 2.09
N LEU A 83 -8.33 7.54 2.22
CA LEU A 83 -8.68 6.32 1.48
C LEU A 83 -10.07 5.81 1.85
N GLU A 84 -10.44 5.88 3.13
CA GLU A 84 -11.77 5.51 3.61
C GLU A 84 -12.86 6.50 3.15
N LEU A 85 -12.56 7.80 3.10
CA LEU A 85 -13.45 8.79 2.47
C LEU A 85 -13.70 8.44 1.00
N LEU A 86 -12.65 8.18 0.24
CA LEU A 86 -12.77 7.83 -1.18
C LEU A 86 -13.53 6.52 -1.38
N ARG A 87 -13.35 5.54 -0.49
CA ARG A 87 -14.09 4.27 -0.52
C ARG A 87 -15.57 4.48 -0.23
N SER A 88 -15.89 5.13 0.89
CA SER A 88 -17.27 5.33 1.35
C SER A 88 -18.09 6.20 0.38
N THR A 89 -17.46 7.14 -0.32
CA THR A 89 -18.10 7.96 -1.36
C THR A 89 -18.12 7.31 -2.76
N GLY A 90 -17.53 6.13 -2.92
CA GLY A 90 -17.50 5.38 -4.18
C GLY A 90 -16.47 5.87 -5.21
N VAL A 91 -15.70 6.91 -4.90
CA VAL A 91 -14.66 7.47 -5.78
C VAL A 91 -13.51 6.49 -5.97
N LEU A 92 -13.13 5.75 -4.91
CA LEU A 92 -12.04 4.77 -4.95
C LEU A 92 -12.29 3.68 -6.01
N LYS A 93 -13.54 3.24 -6.15
CA LYS A 93 -13.95 2.24 -7.16
C LYS A 93 -13.69 2.70 -8.61
N ILE A 94 -13.60 4.01 -8.85
CA ILE A 94 -13.42 4.57 -10.19
C ILE A 94 -11.96 4.44 -10.65
N PHE A 95 -11.00 4.86 -9.82
CA PHE A 95 -9.60 4.98 -10.22
C PHE A 95 -8.66 3.94 -9.57
N LEU A 96 -9.05 3.35 -8.43
CA LEU A 96 -8.31 2.29 -7.74
C LEU A 96 -9.23 1.11 -7.33
N PRO A 97 -9.96 0.51 -8.28
CA PRO A 97 -10.89 -0.59 -8.00
C PRO A 97 -10.23 -1.81 -7.33
N GLU A 98 -8.96 -2.08 -7.60
CA GLU A 98 -8.22 -3.21 -7.01
C GLU A 98 -8.14 -3.10 -5.48
N LEU A 99 -7.89 -1.90 -4.96
CA LEU A 99 -7.93 -1.65 -3.52
C LEU A 99 -9.35 -1.72 -2.99
N ASN A 100 -10.33 -1.13 -3.69
CA ASN A 100 -11.74 -1.19 -3.28
C ASN A 100 -12.27 -2.64 -3.18
N ASN A 101 -11.81 -3.55 -4.05
CA ASN A 101 -12.19 -4.96 -4.03
C ASN A 101 -11.69 -5.71 -2.79
N CYS A 102 -10.77 -5.13 -2.01
CA CYS A 102 -10.32 -5.70 -0.74
C CYS A 102 -11.32 -5.46 0.40
N TYR A 103 -12.27 -4.52 0.23
CA TYR A 103 -13.22 -4.15 1.26
C TYR A 103 -14.12 -5.31 1.63
N LYS A 104 -14.25 -5.60 2.94
CA LYS A 104 -15.03 -6.71 3.50
C LYS A 104 -14.56 -8.10 3.05
N VAL A 105 -13.36 -8.23 2.49
CA VAL A 105 -12.77 -9.54 2.18
C VAL A 105 -12.24 -10.15 3.47
N SER A 106 -12.97 -11.13 3.99
CA SER A 106 -12.62 -11.83 5.22
C SER A 106 -11.33 -12.64 5.09
N GLN A 107 -10.57 -12.69 6.18
CA GLN A 107 -9.34 -13.46 6.33
C GLN A 107 -9.53 -14.54 7.41
N ASN A 108 -8.55 -15.44 7.55
CA ASN A 108 -8.58 -16.45 8.60
C ASN A 108 -8.50 -15.79 9.99
N LYS A 109 -9.61 -15.83 10.74
CA LYS A 109 -9.79 -15.19 12.05
C LYS A 109 -8.76 -15.62 13.10
N LYS A 110 -8.16 -16.81 12.96
CA LYS A 110 -7.09 -17.28 13.85
C LYS A 110 -5.84 -16.41 13.78
N TYR A 111 -5.56 -15.84 12.61
CA TYR A 111 -4.32 -15.11 12.33
C TYR A 111 -4.54 -13.64 12.02
N HIS A 112 -5.78 -13.24 11.72
CA HIS A 112 -6.11 -11.90 11.24
C HIS A 112 -7.34 -11.34 11.97
N LYS A 113 -7.17 -10.15 12.54
CA LYS A 113 -8.22 -9.38 13.20
C LYS A 113 -9.07 -8.57 12.21
N TYR A 114 -8.44 -8.07 11.16
CA TYR A 114 -9.02 -7.13 10.21
C TYR A 114 -9.36 -7.80 8.87
N ASP A 115 -10.29 -7.21 8.12
CA ASP A 115 -10.47 -7.57 6.71
C ASP A 115 -9.23 -7.14 5.87
N VAL A 116 -9.16 -7.56 4.61
CA VAL A 116 -7.98 -7.23 3.76
C VAL A 116 -7.81 -5.72 3.58
N PHE A 117 -8.89 -4.96 3.39
CA PHE A 117 -8.80 -3.51 3.17
C PHE A 117 -8.34 -2.77 4.43
N GLU A 118 -8.97 -3.05 5.57
CA GLU A 118 -8.59 -2.48 6.86
C GLU A 118 -7.11 -2.77 7.19
N HIS A 119 -6.66 -4.01 6.95
CA HIS A 119 -5.25 -4.38 7.10
C HIS A 119 -4.33 -3.53 6.21
N LEU A 120 -4.67 -3.38 4.92
CA LEU A 120 -3.88 -2.58 3.97
C LEU A 120 -3.80 -1.11 4.38
N LEU A 121 -4.89 -0.53 4.89
CA LEU A 121 -4.90 0.84 5.41
C LEU A 121 -4.00 0.98 6.63
N LEU A 122 -4.13 0.08 7.61
CA LEU A 122 -3.32 0.11 8.83
C LEU A 122 -1.83 -0.10 8.54
N ALA A 123 -1.49 -1.01 7.63
CA ALA A 123 -0.12 -1.22 7.19
C ALA A 123 0.44 0.04 6.50
N CYS A 124 -0.36 0.73 5.68
CA CYS A 124 0.06 1.99 5.04
C CYS A 124 0.33 3.12 6.05
N ASP A 125 -0.55 3.28 7.05
CA ASP A 125 -0.37 4.27 8.13
C ASP A 125 0.88 3.95 8.96
N ARG A 126 1.11 2.68 9.27
CA ARG A 126 2.23 2.19 10.10
C ARG A 126 3.54 2.04 9.32
N CYS A 127 3.55 2.30 8.02
CA CYS A 127 4.75 2.30 7.22
C CYS A 127 5.57 3.57 7.51
N ILE A 128 6.62 3.42 8.34
CA ILE A 128 7.50 4.51 8.78
C ILE A 128 8.52 4.80 7.68
N THR A 129 8.16 5.67 6.74
CA THR A 129 9.03 6.09 5.64
C THR A 129 8.55 7.40 5.03
N ASN A 130 9.48 8.18 4.48
CA ASN A 130 9.16 9.34 3.64
C ASN A 130 9.02 8.96 2.15
N ASP A 131 9.36 7.71 1.78
CA ASP A 131 9.22 7.23 0.42
C ASP A 131 7.78 6.79 0.14
N VAL A 132 7.05 7.65 -0.57
CA VAL A 132 5.67 7.39 -1.01
C VAL A 132 5.53 6.14 -1.87
N ARG A 133 6.59 5.70 -2.54
CA ARG A 133 6.58 4.49 -3.38
C ARG A 133 6.51 3.26 -2.48
N LEU A 134 7.26 3.25 -1.37
CA LEU A 134 7.17 2.19 -0.38
C LEU A 134 5.81 2.20 0.34
N LYS A 135 5.24 3.37 0.66
CA LYS A 135 3.87 3.45 1.19
C LYS A 135 2.85 2.90 0.19
N LEU A 136 2.96 3.23 -1.10
CA LEU A 136 2.09 2.67 -2.13
C LEU A 136 2.28 1.15 -2.26
N ALA A 137 3.50 0.64 -2.27
CA ALA A 137 3.75 -0.80 -2.31
C ALA A 137 3.15 -1.51 -1.09
N THR A 138 3.26 -0.91 0.10
CA THR A 138 2.66 -1.41 1.34
C THR A 138 1.14 -1.42 1.26
N LEU A 139 0.51 -0.36 0.75
CA LEU A 139 -0.94 -0.30 0.51
C LEU A 139 -1.40 -1.35 -0.50
N LEU A 140 -0.53 -1.76 -1.42
CA LEU A 140 -0.86 -2.67 -2.52
C LEU A 140 -0.42 -4.13 -2.28
N HIS A 141 0.31 -4.45 -1.20
CA HIS A 141 1.01 -5.74 -1.08
C HIS A 141 0.08 -6.95 -1.21
N ASP A 142 -1.12 -6.85 -0.65
CA ASP A 142 -2.12 -7.92 -0.57
C ASP A 142 -3.30 -7.77 -1.55
N ILE A 143 -3.24 -6.86 -2.53
CA ILE A 143 -4.38 -6.59 -3.45
C ILE A 143 -4.79 -7.78 -4.32
N GLY A 144 -3.95 -8.82 -4.40
CA GLY A 144 -4.26 -10.07 -5.07
C GLY A 144 -5.16 -11.02 -4.27
N LYS A 145 -5.33 -10.80 -2.97
CA LYS A 145 -6.11 -11.69 -2.08
C LYS A 145 -7.57 -11.86 -2.52
N PRO A 146 -8.34 -10.82 -2.87
CA PRO A 146 -9.76 -10.98 -3.19
C PRO A 146 -10.02 -12.01 -4.29
N ALA A 147 -9.23 -11.97 -5.37
CA ALA A 147 -9.38 -12.85 -6.52
C ALA A 147 -8.71 -14.23 -6.34
N THR A 148 -7.93 -14.43 -5.27
CA THR A 148 -7.30 -15.72 -4.95
C THR A 148 -7.88 -16.37 -3.69
N ARG A 149 -8.91 -15.76 -3.11
CA ARG A 149 -9.59 -16.26 -1.92
C ARG A 149 -10.21 -17.62 -2.20
N LYS A 150 -9.91 -18.59 -1.33
CA LYS A 150 -10.56 -19.89 -1.29
C LYS A 150 -10.94 -20.23 0.14
N GLU A 151 -12.11 -20.83 0.31
CA GLU A 151 -12.48 -21.50 1.55
C GLU A 151 -12.06 -22.95 1.47
N THR A 152 -11.36 -23.41 2.50
CA THR A 152 -10.84 -24.77 2.62
C THR A 152 -11.19 -25.32 3.99
N GLU A 153 -10.99 -26.62 4.20
CA GLU A 153 -11.24 -27.28 5.50
C GLU A 153 -10.45 -26.65 6.67
N ILE A 154 -9.28 -26.07 6.39
CA ILE A 154 -8.41 -25.41 7.38
C ILE A 154 -8.65 -23.89 7.49
N GLY A 155 -9.67 -23.37 6.81
CA GLY A 155 -10.05 -21.95 6.77
C GLY A 155 -9.76 -21.26 5.44
N ILE A 156 -9.75 -19.93 5.45
CA ILE A 156 -9.57 -19.10 4.25
C ILE A 156 -8.09 -19.05 3.86
N THR A 157 -7.81 -19.30 2.58
CA THR A 157 -6.47 -19.23 1.97
C THR A 157 -6.42 -18.30 0.76
N PHE A 158 -5.21 -17.84 0.42
CA PHE A 158 -4.93 -16.89 -0.67
C PHE A 158 -3.69 -17.32 -1.46
N HIS A 159 -3.70 -18.54 -2.01
CA HIS A 159 -2.53 -19.07 -2.70
C HIS A 159 -2.19 -18.24 -3.95
N LYS A 160 -0.90 -17.90 -4.12
CA LYS A 160 -0.35 -17.14 -5.26
C LYS A 160 -0.88 -15.71 -5.37
N HIS A 161 -1.38 -15.12 -4.28
CA HIS A 161 -1.87 -13.74 -4.29
C HIS A 161 -0.76 -12.73 -4.59
N GLU A 162 0.50 -13.03 -4.29
CA GLU A 162 1.66 -12.22 -4.62
C GLU A 162 1.91 -12.15 -6.14
N VAL A 163 1.66 -13.25 -6.87
CA VAL A 163 1.81 -13.30 -8.33
C VAL A 163 0.71 -12.48 -9.00
N LEU A 164 -0.54 -12.63 -8.55
CA LEU A 164 -1.64 -11.82 -9.06
C LEU A 164 -1.50 -10.36 -8.62
N GLY A 165 -1.11 -10.11 -7.37
CA GLY A 165 -0.87 -8.81 -6.79
C GLY A 165 0.16 -8.03 -7.59
N LYS A 166 1.28 -8.66 -7.99
CA LYS A 166 2.28 -8.05 -8.88
C LYS A 166 1.67 -7.57 -10.20
N LYS A 167 0.82 -8.39 -10.83
CA LYS A 167 0.14 -8.03 -12.09
C LYS A 167 -0.86 -6.89 -11.90
N LEU A 168 -1.62 -6.91 -10.81
CA LEU A 168 -2.55 -5.84 -10.47
C LEU A 168 -1.81 -4.52 -10.16
N ALA A 169 -0.73 -4.59 -9.39
CA ALA A 169 0.11 -3.42 -9.08
C ALA A 169 0.65 -2.77 -10.35
N ARG A 170 1.08 -3.56 -11.35
CA ARG A 170 1.50 -3.02 -12.65
C ARG A 170 0.40 -2.21 -13.31
N ARG A 171 -0.83 -2.73 -13.35
CA ARG A 171 -1.98 -2.01 -13.92
C ARG A 171 -2.26 -0.72 -13.15
N VAL A 172 -2.19 -0.77 -11.81
CA VAL A 172 -2.39 0.39 -10.94
C VAL A 172 -1.37 1.48 -11.23
N VAL A 173 -0.07 1.19 -11.18
CA VAL A 173 0.98 2.21 -11.35
C VAL A 173 0.99 2.80 -12.76
N THR A 174 0.67 1.99 -13.78
CA THR A 174 0.51 2.47 -15.16
C THR A 174 -0.70 3.40 -15.27
N ARG A 175 -1.86 3.03 -14.69
CA ARG A 175 -3.07 3.87 -14.70
C ARG A 175 -2.88 5.17 -13.92
N LEU A 176 -2.08 5.15 -12.85
CA LEU A 176 -1.74 6.34 -12.08
C LEU A 176 -0.82 7.30 -12.84
N GLY A 177 -0.15 6.85 -13.92
CA GLY A 177 0.82 7.64 -14.68
C GLY A 177 2.15 7.81 -13.95
N MET A 178 2.60 6.79 -13.23
CA MET A 178 3.90 6.83 -12.55
C MET A 178 5.07 6.68 -13.54
N GLU A 179 6.18 7.35 -13.23
CA GLU A 179 7.46 7.14 -13.92
C GLU A 179 7.89 5.67 -13.88
N ILE A 180 8.51 5.20 -14.96
CA ILE A 180 8.79 3.77 -15.17
C ILE A 180 9.61 3.18 -14.01
N GLN A 181 10.62 3.91 -13.52
CA GLN A 181 11.49 3.44 -12.43
C GLN A 181 10.71 3.31 -11.12
N ASP A 182 9.90 4.31 -10.76
CA ASP A 182 9.05 4.29 -9.56
C ASP A 182 7.97 3.21 -9.65
N ALA A 183 7.36 3.04 -10.83
CA ALA A 183 6.40 1.99 -11.11
C ALA A 183 7.02 0.60 -10.94
N ASN A 184 8.22 0.39 -11.47
CA ASN A 184 8.95 -0.88 -11.33
C ASN A 184 9.28 -1.19 -9.88
N PHE A 185 9.74 -0.18 -9.13
CA PHE A 185 10.02 -0.31 -7.70
C PHE A 185 8.79 -0.82 -6.93
N VAL A 186 7.63 -0.17 -7.09
CA VAL A 186 6.38 -0.59 -6.42
C VAL A 186 5.99 -2.02 -6.82
N VAL A 187 6.05 -2.34 -8.11
CA VAL A 187 5.65 -3.65 -8.63
C VAL A 187 6.55 -4.77 -8.11
N GLU A 188 7.86 -4.54 -8.03
CA GLU A 188 8.78 -5.52 -7.47
C GLU A 188 8.59 -5.72 -5.98
N LEU A 189 8.33 -4.67 -5.21
CA LEU A 189 8.02 -4.81 -3.78
C LEU A 189 6.73 -5.61 -3.56
N VAL A 190 5.65 -5.28 -4.27
CA VAL A 190 4.39 -6.05 -4.18
C VAL A 190 4.61 -7.50 -4.60
N GLY A 191 5.40 -7.78 -5.63
CA GLY A 191 5.68 -9.15 -6.06
C GLY A 191 6.58 -9.97 -5.14
N ASN A 192 7.38 -9.30 -4.31
CA ASN A 192 8.36 -9.93 -3.42
C ASN A 192 8.04 -9.75 -1.93
N HIS A 193 6.88 -9.17 -1.60
CA HIS A 193 6.48 -8.88 -0.23
C HIS A 193 6.40 -10.15 0.64
N MET A 194 6.21 -11.32 0.04
CA MET A 194 6.29 -12.61 0.71
C MET A 194 7.70 -13.21 0.61
N TYR A 195 8.27 -13.52 1.78
CA TYR A 195 9.45 -14.37 1.91
C TYR A 195 9.43 -15.05 3.27
N GLN A 196 9.96 -16.27 3.33
CA GLN A 196 10.07 -17.05 4.56
C GLN A 196 11.50 -17.55 4.66
N TYR A 197 12.32 -16.78 5.39
CA TYR A 197 13.66 -17.23 5.71
C TYR A 197 13.61 -18.56 6.48
N ASP A 198 14.63 -19.39 6.35
CA ASP A 198 14.87 -20.51 7.24
C ASP A 198 16.38 -20.55 7.54
N ARG A 199 16.77 -20.78 8.79
CA ARG A 199 18.18 -20.87 9.16
C ARG A 199 18.91 -22.00 8.40
N ALA A 200 18.19 -23.04 8.00
CA ALA A 200 18.69 -24.13 7.17
C ALA A 200 18.83 -23.78 5.67
N TRP A 201 18.51 -22.55 5.23
CA TRP A 201 18.76 -22.13 3.85
C TRP A 201 20.23 -22.37 3.49
N LYS A 202 20.47 -22.84 2.26
CA LYS A 202 21.82 -22.90 1.70
C LYS A 202 22.25 -21.50 1.28
N ASP A 203 23.55 -21.24 1.22
CA ASP A 203 24.07 -19.94 0.79
C ASP A 203 23.67 -19.61 -0.66
N SER A 204 23.48 -20.63 -1.50
CA SER A 204 22.93 -20.45 -2.85
C SER A 204 21.50 -19.89 -2.85
N THR A 205 20.67 -20.23 -1.85
CA THR A 205 19.33 -19.69 -1.66
C THR A 205 19.39 -18.24 -1.17
N VAL A 206 20.30 -17.93 -0.24
CA VAL A 206 20.53 -16.55 0.24
C VAL A 206 21.01 -15.65 -0.92
N ARG A 207 22.00 -16.10 -1.70
CA ARG A 207 22.47 -15.39 -2.90
C ARG A 207 21.38 -15.22 -3.96
N ARG A 208 20.49 -16.20 -4.10
CA ARG A 208 19.33 -16.08 -5.00
C ARG A 208 18.37 -14.98 -4.52
N PHE A 209 18.13 -14.88 -3.21
CA PHE A 209 17.32 -13.80 -2.63
C PHE A 209 17.95 -12.43 -2.88
N ILE A 210 19.26 -12.28 -2.63
CA ILE A 210 20.02 -11.04 -2.89
C ILE A 210 19.82 -10.60 -4.35
N ARG A 211 20.13 -11.48 -5.32
CA ARG A 211 19.97 -11.16 -6.75
C ARG A 211 18.54 -10.84 -7.14
N LYS A 212 17.56 -11.56 -6.59
CA LYS A 212 16.14 -11.36 -6.91
C LYS A 212 15.63 -10.00 -6.43
N THR A 213 16.12 -9.55 -5.28
CA THR A 213 15.65 -8.33 -4.62
C THR A 213 16.47 -7.10 -4.98
N GLY A 214 17.65 -7.29 -5.59
CA GLY A 214 18.56 -6.19 -5.92
C GLY A 214 19.30 -5.64 -4.70
N LEU A 215 19.35 -6.40 -3.60
CA LEU A 215 20.23 -6.09 -2.48
C LEU A 215 21.68 -6.01 -2.95
N SER A 216 22.37 -4.96 -2.52
CA SER A 216 23.79 -4.72 -2.81
C SER A 216 24.54 -4.35 -1.53
N GLU A 217 25.86 -4.29 -1.61
CA GLU A 217 26.72 -3.83 -0.51
C GLU A 217 26.34 -2.41 -0.04
N ASP A 218 25.96 -1.51 -0.96
CA ASP A 218 25.51 -0.14 -0.64
C ASP A 218 24.31 -0.15 0.32
N THR A 219 23.41 -1.13 0.14
CA THR A 219 22.24 -1.30 1.00
C THR A 219 22.54 -2.11 2.26
N ALA A 220 23.63 -2.90 2.29
CA ALA A 220 23.95 -3.81 3.40
C ALA A 220 24.32 -3.05 4.69
N GLY A 221 24.97 -1.89 4.57
CA GLY A 221 25.35 -1.05 5.71
C GLY A 221 24.15 -0.51 6.50
N LYS A 222 22.96 -0.49 5.88
CA LYS A 222 21.68 -0.17 6.51
C LYS A 222 20.62 -1.18 6.06
N ILE A 223 20.92 -2.47 6.21
CA ILE A 223 20.09 -3.52 5.63
C ILE A 223 18.63 -3.42 6.06
N HIS A 224 18.36 -3.02 7.30
CA HIS A 224 17.00 -2.86 7.81
C HIS A 224 16.20 -1.76 7.08
N ASP A 225 16.88 -0.74 6.53
CA ASP A 225 16.26 0.31 5.70
C ASP A 225 15.90 -0.20 4.30
N PHE A 226 16.31 -1.43 3.95
CA PHE A 226 15.95 -2.00 2.66
C PHE A 226 14.42 -2.14 2.55
N PRO A 227 13.79 -1.68 1.45
CA PRO A 227 12.34 -1.49 1.39
C PRO A 227 11.49 -2.76 1.64
N LEU A 228 11.99 -3.96 1.34
CA LEU A 228 11.26 -5.20 1.66
C LEU A 228 11.16 -5.49 3.16
N PHE A 229 12.15 -5.09 3.96
CA PHE A 229 12.08 -5.24 5.43
C PHE A 229 11.15 -4.18 6.02
N GLN A 230 11.26 -2.93 5.58
CA GLN A 230 10.34 -1.87 6.01
C GLN A 230 8.87 -2.19 5.65
N LEU A 231 8.62 -2.76 4.46
CA LEU A 231 7.28 -3.23 4.08
C LEU A 231 6.82 -4.37 4.99
N ARG A 232 7.68 -5.36 5.28
CA ARG A 232 7.35 -6.48 6.18
C ARG A 232 7.00 -5.99 7.58
N ASP A 233 7.74 -5.03 8.09
CA ASP A 233 7.50 -4.43 9.41
C ASP A 233 6.15 -3.72 9.42
N ALA A 234 5.84 -2.95 8.38
CA ALA A 234 4.56 -2.28 8.22
C ALA A 234 3.37 -3.26 8.10
N ASP A 235 3.51 -4.36 7.33
CA ASP A 235 2.54 -5.46 7.26
C ASP A 235 2.29 -6.07 8.65
N ARG A 236 3.35 -6.35 9.41
CA ARG A 236 3.23 -6.90 10.77
C ARG A 236 2.57 -5.93 11.73
N MET A 237 3.00 -4.67 11.74
CA MET A 237 2.38 -3.62 12.55
C MET A 237 0.92 -3.41 12.14
N GLY A 238 0.57 -3.52 10.86
CA GLY A 238 -0.81 -3.51 10.34
C GLY A 238 -1.74 -4.57 10.98
N ARG A 239 -1.15 -5.62 11.56
CA ARG A 239 -1.83 -6.71 12.27
C ARG A 239 -1.72 -6.59 13.79
N ASP A 240 -1.28 -5.45 14.30
CA ASP A 240 -0.99 -5.18 15.71
C ASP A 240 0.11 -6.10 16.30
N LEU A 241 1.08 -6.50 15.47
CA LEU A 241 2.23 -7.30 15.88
C LEU A 241 3.49 -6.41 16.02
N ALA A 242 4.48 -6.89 16.78
CA ALA A 242 5.81 -6.28 16.80
C ALA A 242 6.39 -6.21 15.37
N PRO A 243 7.01 -5.06 14.99
CA PRO A 243 7.46 -4.80 13.62
C PRO A 243 8.43 -5.89 13.14
N ILE A 244 9.50 -6.10 13.90
CA ILE A 244 10.56 -7.04 13.57
C ILE A 244 10.48 -8.31 14.42
N THR A 245 10.86 -9.45 13.84
CA THR A 245 11.02 -10.73 14.56
C THR A 245 12.49 -11.09 14.71
N GLN A 246 12.83 -11.94 15.68
CA GLN A 246 14.19 -12.48 15.79
C GLN A 246 14.62 -13.18 14.48
N LYS A 247 13.70 -13.92 13.86
CA LYS A 247 13.95 -14.61 12.59
C LYS A 247 14.30 -13.65 11.44
N GLN A 248 13.74 -12.44 11.44
CA GLN A 248 14.11 -11.41 10.47
C GLN A 248 15.47 -10.80 10.79
N LYS A 249 15.78 -10.53 12.07
CA LYS A 249 17.13 -10.08 12.48
C LYS A 249 18.21 -11.06 12.06
N ASP A 250 18.00 -12.35 12.31
CA ASP A 250 18.93 -13.40 11.89
C ASP A 250 19.10 -13.44 10.36
N PHE A 251 18.04 -13.13 9.61
CA PHE A 251 18.09 -13.12 8.16
C PHE A 251 18.87 -11.92 7.63
N GLU A 252 18.59 -10.73 8.18
CA GLU A 252 19.31 -9.49 7.90
C GLU A 252 20.82 -9.67 8.17
N GLU A 253 21.18 -10.23 9.33
CA GLU A 253 22.58 -10.54 9.65
C GLU A 253 23.22 -11.48 8.62
N ARG A 254 22.53 -12.57 8.27
CA ARG A 254 23.03 -13.54 7.29
C ARG A 254 23.21 -12.94 5.89
N LEU A 255 22.30 -12.06 5.47
CA LEU A 255 22.41 -11.34 4.20
C LEU A 255 23.62 -10.42 4.19
N THR A 256 23.81 -9.63 5.26
CA THR A 256 24.98 -8.76 5.44
C THR A 256 26.28 -9.54 5.38
N GLN A 257 26.38 -10.65 6.13
CA GLN A 257 27.56 -11.53 6.08
C GLN A 257 27.80 -12.09 4.67
N THR A 258 26.74 -12.49 3.95
CA THR A 258 26.87 -13.04 2.60
C THR A 258 27.36 -11.99 1.61
N LEU A 259 26.88 -10.74 1.71
CA LEU A 259 27.31 -9.64 0.85
C LEU A 259 28.78 -9.25 1.06
N PHE A 260 29.26 -9.27 2.31
CA PHE A 260 30.64 -8.87 2.62
C PHE A 260 31.69 -10.00 2.59
N LYS A 261 31.26 -11.28 2.56
CA LYS A 261 32.17 -12.45 2.47
C LYS A 261 32.86 -12.59 1.11
N ASP A 262 32.33 -12.01 0.05
CA ASP A 262 32.84 -12.16 -1.32
C ASP A 262 34.03 -11.20 -1.64
N LYS A 263 34.65 -10.57 -0.64
CA LYS A 263 35.92 -9.85 -0.85
C LYS A 263 37.06 -10.86 -1.10
N PRO A 264 37.74 -10.85 -2.26
CA PRO A 264 39.07 -11.42 -2.31
C PRO A 264 39.95 -10.68 -1.30
N SER A 265 40.73 -11.41 -0.51
CA SER A 265 41.78 -10.84 0.31
C SER A 265 42.64 -9.95 -0.58
N THR A 266 42.56 -8.64 -0.45
CA THR A 266 43.59 -7.75 -0.99
C THR A 266 44.84 -7.99 -0.16
N CYS A 267 45.66 -8.94 -0.59
CA CYS A 267 47.03 -9.06 -0.11
C CYS A 267 47.74 -7.73 -0.43
N GLY A 268 48.31 -7.13 0.61
CA GLY A 268 49.29 -6.06 0.47
C GLY A 268 50.65 -6.56 0.00
#